data_AF-A0A8B9V478-F1
#
_entry.id   AF-A0A8B9V478-F1
#
_cell.length_a   1.000
_cell.length_b   1.000
_cell.length_c   1.000
_cell.angle_alpha   90.00
_cell.angle_beta   90.00
_cell.angle_gamma   90.00
#
_symmetry.space_group_name_H-M   'P 1'
#
loop_
_entity.id
_entity.type
_entity.pdbx_description
1 polymer ?
#
loop_
_entity_poly.entity_id
_entity_poly.type
_entity_poly.pdbx_seq_one_letter_code
_entity_poly.pdbx_strand_id
1 'polypeptide(L)'
;MAVVLGLLLALLGCSAALDLALEEAWEGWKSLYAKEYSRVGPHGASSSAPQASVHVLGPAPEGSAPNVSPLVLLGGLFLTPGYSAPRQEAEAVRREVWEKNLRRIEQHNHEEARGQHTFRLAMNHYGDMTDEEFNQLLNGFTPAQQEEPPLLFQASPALKTPAEVDWRAKGYVTPVKNQGHCGSCWAFSATGALEGLVFNRTGKLVVLSEQNLIDCSRKLGNNGCHGGYMTRAFQYVRENGGLNSEHIYPYLATDTSSCRYNPQDRAANCSTIWLVAEGSEAALEQAVATVGPVSVAVDASGFFFHFYKSGVFSSMFCSHQVNHGMLAVGYGTSQEGGKNVSYWILKNR
;
A
#
# COMPACT_ATOMS: atom_id res chain seq x y z
N MET A 1 -25.28 -46.42 23.72
CA MET A 1 -25.14 -45.04 24.23
C MET A 1 -23.68 -44.62 24.41
N ALA A 2 -22.88 -45.26 25.29
CA ALA A 2 -21.53 -44.80 25.66
C ALA A 2 -20.62 -44.34 24.49
N VAL A 3 -20.54 -45.10 23.39
CA VAL A 3 -19.72 -44.74 22.20
C VAL A 3 -20.16 -43.41 21.57
N VAL A 4 -21.46 -43.14 21.48
CA VAL A 4 -22.02 -41.89 20.93
C VAL A 4 -21.74 -40.72 21.86
N LEU A 5 -21.81 -40.94 23.18
CA LEU A 5 -21.47 -39.92 24.18
C LEU A 5 -19.96 -39.57 24.14
N GLY A 6 -19.10 -40.58 23.96
CA GLY A 6 -17.65 -40.37 23.77
C GLY A 6 -17.32 -39.58 22.51
N LEU A 7 -18.00 -39.87 21.39
CA LEU A 7 -17.88 -39.10 20.14
C LEU A 7 -18.34 -37.64 20.32
N LEU A 8 -19.48 -37.41 20.99
CA LEU A 8 -19.97 -36.06 21.29
C LEU A 8 -18.98 -35.27 22.17
N LEU A 9 -18.45 -35.89 23.23
CA LEU A 9 -17.47 -35.25 24.12
C LEU A 9 -16.14 -34.97 23.40
N ALA A 10 -15.69 -35.87 22.52
CA ALA A 10 -14.50 -35.64 21.69
C ALA A 10 -14.70 -34.51 20.68
N LEU A 11 -15.87 -34.41 20.04
CA LEU A 11 -16.20 -33.32 19.12
C LEU A 11 -16.30 -31.97 19.85
N LEU A 12 -16.94 -31.92 21.02
CA LEU A 12 -17.01 -30.71 21.85
C LEU A 12 -15.62 -30.27 22.34
N GLY A 13 -14.79 -31.21 22.81
CA GLY A 13 -13.41 -30.92 23.21
C GLY A 13 -12.53 -30.43 22.06
N CYS A 14 -12.70 -31.00 20.86
CA CYS A 14 -12.01 -30.55 19.65
C CYS A 14 -12.45 -29.14 19.24
N SER A 15 -13.76 -28.85 19.29
CA SER A 15 -14.29 -27.52 18.98
C SER A 15 -13.78 -26.46 19.96
N ALA A 16 -13.76 -26.75 21.26
CA ALA A 16 -13.27 -25.81 22.27
C ALA A 16 -11.76 -25.57 22.17
N ALA A 17 -10.97 -26.59 21.82
CA ALA A 17 -9.53 -26.45 21.60
C ALA A 17 -9.22 -25.61 20.34
N LEU A 18 -10.02 -25.76 19.27
CA LEU A 18 -9.89 -24.97 18.05
C LEU A 18 -10.22 -23.49 18.30
N ASP A 19 -11.29 -23.22 19.06
CA ASP A 19 -11.73 -21.88 19.43
C ASP A 19 -10.66 -21.14 20.27
N LEU A 20 -10.11 -21.81 21.29
CA LEU A 20 -9.01 -21.27 22.12
C LEU A 20 -7.73 -20.96 21.30
N ALA A 21 -7.34 -21.84 20.38
CA ALA A 21 -6.16 -21.61 19.54
C ALA A 21 -6.36 -20.44 18.55
N LEU A 22 -7.59 -20.25 18.07
CA LEU A 22 -7.95 -19.14 17.19
C LEU A 22 -8.02 -17.82 17.97
N GLU A 23 -8.49 -17.83 19.22
CA GLU A 23 -8.44 -16.67 20.13
C GLU A 23 -7.00 -16.23 20.42
N GLU A 24 -6.10 -17.16 20.75
CA GLU A 24 -4.68 -16.87 20.98
C GLU A 24 -4.00 -16.28 19.73
N ALA A 25 -4.35 -16.79 18.53
CA ALA A 25 -3.87 -16.25 17.27
C ALA A 25 -4.43 -14.86 16.95
N TRP A 26 -5.70 -14.57 17.28
CA TRP A 26 -6.33 -13.26 17.12
C TRP A 26 -5.73 -12.20 18.05
N GLU A 27 -5.58 -12.51 19.35
CA GLU A 27 -4.93 -11.60 20.31
C GLU A 27 -3.44 -11.40 20.00
N GLY A 28 -2.74 -12.47 19.60
CA GLY A 28 -1.35 -12.38 19.16
C GLY A 28 -1.18 -11.49 17.93
N TRP A 29 -2.08 -11.59 16.95
CA TRP A 29 -2.10 -10.74 15.76
C TRP A 29 -2.41 -9.28 16.09
N LYS A 30 -3.46 -9.01 16.89
CA LYS A 30 -3.79 -7.65 17.37
C LYS A 30 -2.63 -7.01 18.13
N SER A 31 -1.96 -7.79 18.99
CA SER A 31 -0.79 -7.33 19.76
C SER A 31 0.38 -6.94 18.85
N LEU A 32 0.68 -7.76 17.83
CA LEU A 32 1.74 -7.49 16.86
C LEU A 32 1.50 -6.20 16.05
N TYR A 33 0.25 -5.95 15.64
CA TYR A 33 -0.13 -4.79 14.81
C TYR A 33 -0.82 -3.66 15.58
N ALA A 34 -0.72 -3.66 16.92
CA ALA A 34 -1.41 -2.71 17.80
C ALA A 34 -1.12 -1.23 17.48
N LYS A 35 0.06 -0.92 16.93
CA LYS A 35 0.46 0.45 16.51
C LYS A 35 -0.33 0.97 15.31
N GLU A 36 -0.89 0.09 14.50
CA GLU A 36 -1.69 0.42 13.32
C GLU A 36 -3.15 0.58 13.74
N TYR A 37 -3.67 -0.37 14.53
CA TYR A 37 -4.94 -0.23 15.28
C TYR A 37 -5.03 1.07 16.08
N SER A 38 -3.93 1.49 16.74
CA SER A 38 -3.88 2.73 17.53
C SER A 38 -4.10 4.02 16.73
N ARG A 39 -4.06 3.97 15.39
CA ARG A 39 -4.39 5.11 14.52
C ARG A 39 -5.84 5.12 14.06
N VAL A 40 -6.55 3.99 14.18
CA VAL A 40 -7.95 3.82 13.77
C VAL A 40 -8.89 4.08 14.95
N GLY A 41 -8.71 5.24 15.60
CA GLY A 41 -9.73 5.80 16.49
C GLY A 41 -10.84 6.46 15.65
N PRO A 42 -12.13 6.36 16.05
CA PRO A 42 -13.16 7.17 15.43
C PRO A 42 -12.87 8.65 15.68
N HIS A 43 -12.88 9.44 14.60
CA HIS A 43 -12.41 10.83 14.49
C HIS A 43 -10.89 11.01 14.54
N GLY A 44 -10.38 11.81 13.58
CA GLY A 44 -8.96 12.17 13.48
C GLY A 44 -8.52 13.17 14.56
N ALA A 45 -8.37 12.71 15.80
CA ALA A 45 -7.71 13.42 16.88
C ALA A 45 -6.25 12.94 16.99
N SER A 46 -5.29 13.81 16.68
CA SER A 46 -3.87 13.45 16.81
C SER A 46 -3.46 13.30 18.27
N SER A 47 -2.94 12.13 18.64
CA SER A 47 -2.32 11.87 19.94
C SER A 47 -0.93 12.51 20.01
N SER A 48 -0.91 13.84 20.07
CA SER A 48 0.32 14.61 20.31
C SER A 48 0.86 14.35 21.71
N ALA A 49 2.05 13.74 21.79
CA ALA A 49 2.83 13.72 23.03
C ALA A 49 3.26 15.16 23.38
N PRO A 50 3.30 15.54 24.67
CA PRO A 50 3.23 16.95 25.07
C PRO A 50 4.52 17.73 24.81
N GLN A 51 4.38 18.91 24.23
CA GLN A 51 5.36 20.00 24.39
C GLN A 51 5.01 20.87 25.61
N ALA A 52 5.97 21.67 26.05
CA ALA A 52 5.94 22.36 27.35
C ALA A 52 4.88 23.47 27.45
N SER A 53 4.53 23.80 28.70
CA SER A 53 3.42 24.67 29.08
C SER A 53 3.68 26.17 28.94
N VAL A 54 2.63 26.92 28.56
CA VAL A 54 2.47 28.36 28.81
C VAL A 54 1.01 28.62 29.24
N HIS A 55 0.78 29.42 30.27
CA HIS A 55 -0.55 29.77 30.79
C HIS A 55 -1.04 31.15 30.31
N VAL A 56 -2.34 31.26 29.98
CA VAL A 56 -3.16 32.48 30.13
C VAL A 56 -4.58 32.07 30.56
N LEU A 57 -5.32 32.94 31.27
CA LEU A 57 -6.67 32.71 31.81
C LEU A 57 -7.72 33.62 31.14
N GLY A 58 -8.98 33.17 31.02
CA GLY A 58 -10.13 33.98 30.60
C GLY A 58 -11.44 33.17 30.45
N PRO A 59 -12.63 33.67 30.89
CA PRO A 59 -13.84 32.84 31.03
C PRO A 59 -14.94 33.03 29.94
N ALA A 60 -15.91 32.11 29.92
CA ALA A 60 -17.22 32.20 29.23
C ALA A 60 -18.32 32.83 30.17
N PRO A 61 -19.62 33.03 29.80
CA PRO A 61 -20.60 31.99 29.42
C PRO A 61 -21.57 32.48 28.27
N GLU A 62 -22.81 32.04 27.98
CA GLU A 62 -23.75 31.01 28.49
C GLU A 62 -24.87 30.65 27.45
N GLY A 63 -25.57 29.52 27.63
CA GLY A 63 -26.94 29.26 27.13
C GLY A 63 -27.13 28.82 25.65
N SER A 64 -28.27 28.27 25.22
CA SER A 64 -29.39 27.61 25.94
C SER A 64 -30.26 26.81 24.94
N ALA A 65 -30.99 25.78 25.38
CA ALA A 65 -31.86 24.94 24.55
C ALA A 65 -33.22 24.63 25.23
N PRO A 66 -34.28 24.30 24.46
CA PRO A 66 -35.28 23.36 25.00
C PRO A 66 -35.99 22.41 24.01
N ASN A 67 -36.32 21.22 24.54
CA ASN A 67 -37.50 20.36 24.28
C ASN A 67 -37.69 19.57 22.95
N VAL A 68 -38.48 18.50 23.10
CA VAL A 68 -38.72 17.37 22.15
C VAL A 68 -40.09 16.71 22.40
N SER A 69 -40.49 15.81 21.49
CA SER A 69 -41.62 14.84 21.56
C SER A 69 -43.03 15.35 21.19
N PRO A 70 -43.96 14.46 20.73
CA PRO A 70 -43.84 13.00 20.57
C PRO A 70 -44.00 12.48 19.10
N LEU A 71 -43.87 11.15 18.94
CA LEU A 71 -43.86 10.42 17.66
C LEU A 71 -45.23 10.33 16.97
N VAL A 72 -45.20 10.17 15.63
CA VAL A 72 -46.08 9.25 14.90
C VAL A 72 -45.21 8.30 14.08
N LEU A 73 -45.46 7.00 14.18
CA LEU A 73 -44.73 5.92 13.48
C LEU A 73 -45.41 5.56 12.16
N LEU A 74 -44.64 5.40 11.08
CA LEU A 74 -44.95 4.45 9.99
C LEU A 74 -43.72 4.20 9.08
N GLY A 75 -43.26 2.95 9.06
CA GLY A 75 -42.50 2.30 7.98
C GLY A 75 -41.39 3.06 7.23
N GLY A 76 -40.17 3.09 7.78
CA GLY A 76 -38.96 3.46 7.01
C GLY A 76 -37.68 3.33 7.83
N LEU A 77 -36.80 2.39 7.48
CA LEU A 77 -35.54 2.15 8.18
C LEU A 77 -34.44 3.12 7.71
N PHE A 78 -34.59 4.40 8.05
CA PHE A 78 -33.55 5.39 7.83
C PHE A 78 -32.37 5.14 8.76
N LEU A 79 -31.24 4.69 8.20
CA LEU A 79 -29.96 4.72 8.90
C LEU A 79 -29.58 6.19 9.16
N THR A 80 -29.48 6.57 10.44
CA THR A 80 -29.15 7.93 10.84
C THR A 80 -27.64 8.18 10.71
N PRO A 81 -27.19 9.31 10.12
CA PRO A 81 -25.79 9.66 10.11
C PRO A 81 -25.31 9.95 11.54
N GLY A 82 -24.53 9.03 12.12
CA GLY A 82 -23.97 9.19 13.48
C GLY A 82 -23.95 7.95 14.36
N TYR A 83 -24.60 6.84 13.97
CA TYR A 83 -24.49 5.59 14.71
C TYR A 83 -23.14 4.90 14.45
N SER A 84 -22.13 5.24 15.26
CA SER A 84 -20.95 4.40 15.41
C SER A 84 -21.35 3.10 16.11
N ALA A 85 -21.09 1.95 15.48
CA ALA A 85 -21.30 0.65 16.12
C ALA A 85 -20.49 0.58 17.44
N PRO A 86 -21.02 -0.07 18.50
CA PRO A 86 -20.26 -0.38 19.70
C PRO A 86 -18.90 -1.01 19.36
N ARG A 87 -17.86 -0.66 20.12
CA ARG A 87 -16.48 -1.12 19.87
C ARG A 87 -16.38 -2.65 19.73
N GLN A 88 -17.19 -3.40 20.47
CA GLN A 88 -17.25 -4.86 20.41
C GLN A 88 -17.92 -5.40 19.13
N GLU A 89 -18.93 -4.71 18.59
CA GLU A 89 -19.54 -5.08 17.30
C GLU A 89 -18.56 -4.80 16.15
N ALA A 90 -17.86 -3.67 16.18
CA ALA A 90 -16.79 -3.37 15.23
C ALA A 90 -15.64 -4.39 15.31
N GLU A 91 -15.23 -4.80 16.51
CA GLU A 91 -14.18 -5.80 16.72
C GLU A 91 -14.59 -7.21 16.26
N ALA A 92 -15.85 -7.61 16.48
CA ALA A 92 -16.40 -8.87 15.99
C ALA A 92 -16.39 -8.95 14.44
N VAL A 93 -16.78 -7.88 13.76
CA VAL A 93 -16.71 -7.80 12.28
C VAL A 93 -15.26 -7.89 11.79
N ARG A 94 -14.31 -7.21 12.46
CA ARG A 94 -12.87 -7.29 12.12
C ARG A 94 -12.31 -8.70 12.31
N ARG A 95 -12.71 -9.40 13.37
CA ARG A 95 -12.38 -10.82 13.57
C ARG A 95 -12.95 -11.70 12.46
N GLU A 96 -14.22 -11.54 12.07
CA GLU A 96 -14.82 -12.36 11.00
C GLU A 96 -14.05 -12.23 9.68
N VAL A 97 -13.66 -11.01 9.31
CA VAL A 97 -12.81 -10.75 8.13
C VAL A 97 -11.43 -11.38 8.28
N TRP A 98 -10.80 -11.24 9.45
CA TRP A 98 -9.50 -11.85 9.76
C TRP A 98 -9.52 -13.38 9.67
N GLU A 99 -10.53 -14.03 10.24
CA GLU A 99 -10.68 -15.49 10.16
C GLU A 99 -10.97 -15.96 8.72
N LYS A 100 -11.79 -15.22 7.98
CA LYS A 100 -12.05 -15.48 6.55
C LYS A 100 -10.75 -15.40 5.75
N ASN A 101 -9.91 -14.40 6.02
CA ASN A 101 -8.61 -14.25 5.37
C ASN A 101 -7.60 -15.35 5.81
N LEU A 102 -7.58 -15.73 7.09
CA LEU A 102 -6.77 -16.85 7.60
C LEU A 102 -7.11 -18.16 6.88
N ARG A 103 -8.40 -18.53 6.82
CA ARG A 103 -8.86 -19.75 6.14
C ARG A 103 -8.50 -19.77 4.66
N ARG A 104 -8.53 -18.61 3.98
CA ARG A 104 -8.07 -18.45 2.58
C ARG A 104 -6.54 -18.62 2.45
N ILE A 105 -5.75 -18.10 3.40
CA ILE A 105 -4.27 -18.25 3.46
C ILE A 105 -3.89 -19.72 3.65
N GLU A 106 -4.54 -20.44 4.56
CA GLU A 106 -4.28 -21.84 4.87
C GLU A 106 -4.58 -22.76 3.69
N GLN A 107 -5.75 -22.59 3.05
CA GLN A 107 -6.14 -23.33 1.85
C GLN A 107 -5.10 -23.15 0.73
N HIS A 108 -4.74 -21.92 0.41
CA HIS A 108 -3.74 -21.61 -0.62
C HIS A 108 -2.37 -22.23 -0.31
N ASN A 109 -1.90 -22.13 0.93
CA ASN A 109 -0.63 -22.72 1.33
C ASN A 109 -0.67 -24.27 1.34
N HIS A 110 -1.83 -24.89 1.51
CA HIS A 110 -2.00 -26.33 1.31
C HIS A 110 -1.97 -26.71 -0.19
N GLU A 111 -2.42 -25.84 -1.09
CA GLU A 111 -2.31 -26.01 -2.56
C GLU A 111 -0.87 -25.81 -3.05
N GLU A 112 -0.15 -24.80 -2.54
CA GLU A 112 1.29 -24.61 -2.77
C GLU A 112 2.09 -25.84 -2.32
N ALA A 113 1.79 -26.42 -1.16
CA ALA A 113 2.44 -27.63 -0.66
C ALA A 113 2.17 -28.89 -1.52
N ARG A 114 1.25 -28.80 -2.50
CA ARG A 114 0.97 -29.80 -3.53
C ARG A 114 1.52 -29.41 -4.91
N GLY A 115 2.34 -28.36 -5.00
CA GLY A 115 2.97 -27.86 -6.22
C GLY A 115 2.02 -27.12 -7.17
N GLN A 116 0.89 -26.61 -6.66
CA GLN A 116 -0.12 -25.92 -7.48
C GLN A 116 0.16 -24.42 -7.67
N HIS A 117 0.90 -23.81 -6.74
CA HIS A 117 1.32 -22.40 -6.76
C HIS A 117 2.83 -22.28 -6.53
N THR A 118 3.46 -21.23 -7.05
CA THR A 118 4.92 -20.93 -6.94
C THR A 118 5.26 -19.94 -5.82
N PHE A 119 4.30 -19.61 -4.96
CA PHE A 119 4.44 -18.63 -3.89
C PHE A 119 3.59 -19.00 -2.68
N ARG A 120 3.93 -18.42 -1.52
CA ARG A 120 3.19 -18.57 -0.26
C ARG A 120 2.57 -17.26 0.20
N LEU A 121 1.48 -17.40 0.95
CA LEU A 121 0.82 -16.32 1.66
C LEU A 121 1.17 -16.36 3.16
N ALA A 122 1.00 -15.24 3.85
CA ALA A 122 0.95 -15.20 5.31
C ALA A 122 0.08 -14.05 5.81
N MET A 123 -0.47 -14.21 7.01
CA MET A 123 -1.21 -13.16 7.69
C MET A 123 -0.28 -11.97 8.00
N ASN A 124 -0.70 -10.76 7.62
CA ASN A 124 0.01 -9.50 7.80
C ASN A 124 -0.92 -8.45 8.42
N HIS A 125 -0.53 -7.18 8.45
CA HIS A 125 -1.29 -6.07 9.02
C HIS A 125 -2.62 -5.76 8.30
N TYR A 126 -2.85 -6.28 7.09
CA TYR A 126 -4.12 -6.15 6.37
C TYR A 126 -5.13 -7.25 6.71
N GLY A 127 -4.84 -8.10 7.71
CA GLY A 127 -5.63 -9.29 8.05
C GLY A 127 -7.12 -9.06 8.22
N ASP A 128 -7.50 -7.97 8.90
CA ASP A 128 -8.88 -7.61 9.22
C ASP A 128 -9.56 -6.71 8.17
N MET A 129 -8.91 -6.46 7.04
CA MET A 129 -9.45 -5.66 5.93
C MET A 129 -10.10 -6.55 4.87
N THR A 130 -11.19 -6.08 4.26
CA THR A 130 -11.75 -6.74 3.08
C THR A 130 -10.95 -6.39 1.82
N ASP A 131 -11.10 -7.20 0.77
CA ASP A 131 -10.49 -6.93 -0.53
C ASP A 131 -10.93 -5.53 -1.06
N GLU A 132 -12.18 -5.12 -0.81
CA GLU A 132 -12.72 -3.81 -1.19
C GLU A 132 -12.09 -2.65 -0.40
N GLU A 133 -11.91 -2.79 0.92
CA GLU A 133 -11.27 -1.77 1.77
C GLU A 133 -9.80 -1.57 1.39
N PHE A 134 -9.07 -2.67 1.14
CA PHE A 134 -7.70 -2.60 0.63
C PHE A 134 -7.66 -1.79 -0.68
N ASN A 135 -8.54 -2.13 -1.63
CA ASN A 135 -8.59 -1.46 -2.92
C ASN A 135 -8.90 0.04 -2.80
N GLN A 136 -9.87 0.43 -1.94
CA GLN A 136 -10.26 1.83 -1.76
C GLN A 136 -9.17 2.68 -1.07
N LEU A 137 -8.45 2.12 -0.09
CA LEU A 137 -7.49 2.88 0.72
C LEU A 137 -6.06 2.85 0.18
N LEU A 138 -5.69 1.80 -0.56
CA LEU A 138 -4.28 1.51 -0.86
C LEU A 138 -3.92 1.56 -2.34
N ASN A 139 -4.85 1.23 -3.23
CA ASN A 139 -4.62 1.13 -4.68
C ASN A 139 -4.94 2.48 -5.36
N GLY A 140 -4.04 3.44 -5.15
CA GLY A 140 -4.14 4.82 -5.64
C GLY A 140 -3.48 5.11 -6.99
N PHE A 141 -3.13 4.13 -7.82
CA PHE A 141 -2.66 4.44 -9.18
C PHE A 141 -3.87 4.68 -10.09
N THR A 142 -3.91 5.82 -10.75
CA THR A 142 -4.98 6.19 -11.70
C THR A 142 -4.40 6.38 -13.10
N PRO A 143 -4.82 5.58 -14.11
CA PRO A 143 -4.38 5.76 -15.48
C PRO A 143 -4.72 7.16 -16.02
N ALA A 144 -3.78 7.80 -16.71
CA ALA A 144 -4.03 9.06 -17.37
C ALA A 144 -4.89 8.86 -18.64
N GLN A 145 -6.06 9.50 -18.69
CA GLN A 145 -6.97 9.41 -19.86
C GLN A 145 -6.46 10.18 -21.09
N GLN A 146 -5.61 11.19 -20.89
CA GLN A 146 -4.92 11.96 -21.91
C GLN A 146 -3.57 12.43 -21.34
N GLU A 147 -2.50 12.33 -22.15
CA GLU A 147 -1.18 12.95 -21.92
C GLU A 147 -0.61 13.45 -23.26
N GLU A 148 0.34 14.38 -23.21
CA GLU A 148 1.20 14.74 -24.35
C GLU A 148 1.97 13.50 -24.85
N PRO A 149 2.24 13.36 -26.16
CA PRO A 149 2.90 12.17 -26.72
C PRO A 149 4.26 11.92 -26.05
N PRO A 150 4.44 10.79 -25.33
CA PRO A 150 5.61 10.57 -24.50
C PRO A 150 6.85 10.24 -25.33
N LEU A 151 8.02 10.60 -24.81
CA LEU A 151 9.28 10.04 -25.33
C LEU A 151 9.34 8.56 -24.94
N LEU A 152 9.30 7.66 -25.92
CA LEU A 152 9.43 6.23 -25.67
C LEU A 152 10.90 5.83 -25.46
N PHE A 153 11.14 4.93 -24.51
CA PHE A 153 12.43 4.29 -24.32
C PHE A 153 12.75 3.38 -25.52
N GLN A 154 13.85 3.67 -26.21
CA GLN A 154 14.27 2.92 -27.41
C GLN A 154 15.11 1.70 -27.01
N ALA A 155 14.44 0.59 -26.74
CA ALA A 155 15.08 -0.72 -26.60
C ALA A 155 15.80 -1.11 -27.91
N SER A 156 16.99 -1.71 -27.78
CA SER A 156 17.82 -2.14 -28.90
C SER A 156 17.79 -3.67 -29.04
N PRO A 157 17.35 -4.23 -30.19
CA PRO A 157 17.37 -5.68 -30.42
C PRO A 157 18.77 -6.30 -30.40
N ALA A 158 19.84 -5.50 -30.47
CA ALA A 158 21.22 -5.96 -30.41
C ALA A 158 21.81 -5.93 -28.98
N LEU A 159 21.14 -5.27 -28.02
CA LEU A 159 21.61 -5.19 -26.64
C LEU A 159 21.35 -6.52 -25.91
N LYS A 160 22.42 -7.11 -25.37
CA LYS A 160 22.31 -8.22 -24.41
C LYS A 160 22.34 -7.68 -22.99
N THR A 161 21.28 -7.96 -22.27
CA THR A 161 21.10 -7.71 -20.83
C THR A 161 21.88 -8.75 -19.99
N PRO A 162 22.24 -8.43 -18.73
CA PRO A 162 22.61 -9.43 -17.75
C PRO A 162 21.43 -10.39 -17.49
N ALA A 163 21.69 -11.65 -17.18
CA ALA A 163 20.64 -12.63 -16.86
C ALA A 163 19.88 -12.30 -15.56
N GLU A 164 20.54 -11.61 -14.62
CA GLU A 164 19.93 -11.11 -13.38
C GLU A 164 20.43 -9.69 -13.06
N VAL A 165 19.56 -8.88 -12.48
CA VAL A 165 19.88 -7.53 -11.99
C VAL A 165 19.22 -7.34 -10.64
N ASP A 166 19.98 -6.88 -9.65
CA ASP A 166 19.45 -6.39 -8.37
C ASP A 166 20.08 -5.03 -8.04
N TRP A 167 19.26 -3.98 -8.03
CA TRP A 167 19.69 -2.62 -7.69
C TRP A 167 19.82 -2.39 -6.17
N ARG A 168 19.24 -3.25 -5.33
CA ARG A 168 19.40 -3.22 -3.86
C ARG A 168 20.85 -3.49 -3.48
N ALA A 169 21.43 -4.54 -4.04
CA ALA A 169 22.83 -4.93 -3.84
C ALA A 169 23.84 -3.87 -4.33
N LYS A 170 23.41 -2.94 -5.20
CA LYS A 170 24.22 -1.83 -5.73
C LYS A 170 24.03 -0.50 -5.00
N GLY A 171 23.14 -0.42 -4.00
CA GLY A 171 22.88 0.79 -3.22
C GLY A 171 21.93 1.81 -3.86
N TYR A 172 21.25 1.45 -4.96
CA TYR A 172 20.32 2.34 -5.70
C TYR A 172 18.92 2.42 -5.07
N VAL A 173 18.66 1.67 -4.00
CA VAL A 173 17.31 1.43 -3.47
C VAL A 173 17.26 1.78 -1.98
N THR A 174 16.41 2.75 -1.62
CA THR A 174 16.10 3.10 -0.22
C THR A 174 15.33 1.99 0.49
N PRO A 175 15.26 2.00 1.84
CA PRO A 175 14.37 1.13 2.60
C PRO A 175 12.91 1.15 2.11
N VAL A 176 12.18 0.07 2.37
CA VAL A 176 10.72 0.04 2.18
C VAL A 176 10.08 1.04 3.15
N LYS A 177 9.11 1.81 2.67
CA LYS A 177 8.36 2.82 3.44
C LYS A 177 7.00 2.23 3.87
N ASN A 178 6.05 3.04 4.33
CA ASN A 178 4.65 2.62 4.55
C ASN A 178 3.70 3.80 4.23
N GLN A 179 2.88 3.68 3.19
CA GLN A 179 1.90 4.71 2.82
C GLN A 179 0.69 4.87 3.77
N GLY A 180 0.42 3.89 4.63
CA GLY A 180 -0.80 3.85 5.45
C GLY A 180 -2.09 3.96 4.61
N HIS A 181 -3.14 4.56 5.16
CA HIS A 181 -4.47 4.68 4.54
C HIS A 181 -4.58 5.84 3.51
N CYS A 182 -3.48 6.18 2.83
CA CYS A 182 -3.44 7.23 1.81
C CYS A 182 -3.06 6.62 0.45
N GLY A 183 -3.98 6.67 -0.52
CA GLY A 183 -3.83 6.14 -1.89
C GLY A 183 -2.76 6.88 -2.69
N SER A 184 -1.50 6.64 -2.34
CA SER A 184 -0.34 7.45 -2.74
C SER A 184 0.80 6.61 -3.31
N CYS A 185 0.55 5.35 -3.66
CA CYS A 185 1.53 4.44 -4.27
C CYS A 185 2.20 5.00 -5.53
N TRP A 186 1.49 5.84 -6.30
CA TRP A 186 2.03 6.61 -7.41
C TRP A 186 3.19 7.54 -6.98
N ALA A 187 3.10 8.17 -5.80
CA ALA A 187 4.15 9.01 -5.26
C ALA A 187 5.36 8.17 -4.84
N PHE A 188 5.15 7.07 -4.10
CA PHE A 188 6.21 6.13 -3.68
C PHE A 188 6.93 5.44 -4.86
N SER A 189 6.20 5.13 -5.93
CA SER A 189 6.76 4.60 -7.17
C SER A 189 7.63 5.64 -7.88
N ALA A 190 7.18 6.89 -7.96
CA ALA A 190 7.91 7.98 -8.62
C ALA A 190 9.15 8.43 -7.82
N THR A 191 9.04 8.63 -6.50
CA THR A 191 10.19 8.92 -5.63
C THR A 191 11.22 7.80 -5.74
N GLY A 192 10.84 6.53 -5.62
CA GLY A 192 11.76 5.40 -5.67
C GLY A 192 12.60 5.30 -6.96
N ALA A 193 12.04 5.69 -8.11
CA ALA A 193 12.79 5.79 -9.37
C ALA A 193 13.74 7.01 -9.38
N LEU A 194 13.29 8.16 -8.89
CA LEU A 194 14.13 9.35 -8.73
C LEU A 194 15.28 9.13 -7.73
N GLU A 195 15.04 8.43 -6.62
CA GLU A 195 16.04 8.07 -5.60
C GLU A 195 17.20 7.26 -6.23
N GLY A 196 16.88 6.25 -7.03
CA GLY A 196 17.87 5.46 -7.76
C GLY A 196 18.63 6.25 -8.84
N LEU A 197 17.96 7.16 -9.55
CA LEU A 197 18.60 8.02 -10.55
C LEU A 197 19.47 9.13 -9.92
N VAL A 198 19.10 9.64 -8.74
CA VAL A 198 19.94 10.55 -7.95
C VAL A 198 21.19 9.81 -7.45
N PHE A 199 21.05 8.58 -6.96
CA PHE A 199 22.22 7.76 -6.61
C PHE A 199 23.14 7.55 -7.82
N ASN A 200 22.58 7.14 -8.97
CA ASN A 200 23.32 6.91 -10.21
C ASN A 200 24.16 8.12 -10.66
N ARG A 201 23.64 9.34 -10.47
CA ARG A 201 24.33 10.60 -10.86
C ARG A 201 25.25 11.20 -9.81
N THR A 202 25.12 10.84 -8.53
CA THR A 202 25.79 11.56 -7.42
C THR A 202 26.59 10.67 -6.47
N GLY A 203 26.41 9.35 -6.51
CA GLY A 203 26.93 8.41 -5.53
C GLY A 203 26.30 8.53 -4.14
N LYS A 204 25.23 9.33 -3.97
CA LYS A 204 24.56 9.58 -2.69
C LYS A 204 23.10 9.15 -2.77
N LEU A 205 22.70 8.24 -1.89
CA LEU A 205 21.32 7.79 -1.79
C LEU A 205 20.58 8.77 -0.88
N VAL A 206 19.67 9.55 -1.46
CA VAL A 206 18.87 10.55 -0.74
C VAL A 206 17.43 10.07 -0.71
N VAL A 207 16.81 10.03 0.46
CA VAL A 207 15.39 9.68 0.60
C VAL A 207 14.55 10.90 0.19
N LEU A 208 13.69 10.73 -0.81
CA LEU A 208 12.88 11.80 -1.39
C LEU A 208 11.46 11.81 -0.80
N SER A 209 10.87 13.01 -0.75
CA SER A 209 9.55 13.22 -0.13
C SER A 209 8.40 12.83 -1.06
N GLU A 210 7.63 11.83 -0.67
CA GLU A 210 6.32 11.55 -1.27
C GLU A 210 5.29 12.65 -0.95
N GLN A 211 5.37 13.25 0.24
CA GLN A 211 4.41 14.28 0.67
C GLN A 211 4.48 15.54 -0.21
N ASN A 212 5.69 15.91 -0.64
CA ASN A 212 5.90 16.99 -1.60
C ASN A 212 5.17 16.70 -2.93
N LEU A 213 5.13 15.44 -3.40
CA LEU A 213 4.35 15.08 -4.59
C LEU A 213 2.84 15.19 -4.32
N ILE A 214 2.37 14.64 -3.20
CA ILE A 214 0.95 14.60 -2.79
C ILE A 214 0.35 16.00 -2.69
N ASP A 215 1.02 16.92 -2.00
CA ASP A 215 0.50 18.27 -1.75
C ASP A 215 0.61 19.18 -2.99
N CYS A 216 1.68 19.03 -3.79
CA CYS A 216 2.06 20.01 -4.81
C CYS A 216 1.71 19.63 -6.26
N SER A 217 1.70 18.34 -6.63
CA SER A 217 1.48 17.93 -8.03
C SER A 217 0.02 18.02 -8.50
N ARG A 218 -0.90 18.50 -7.65
CA ARG A 218 -2.34 18.61 -7.94
C ARG A 218 -2.68 19.34 -9.24
N LYS A 219 -1.92 20.39 -9.60
CA LYS A 219 -2.12 21.16 -10.84
C LYS A 219 -1.91 20.35 -12.13
N LEU A 220 -1.24 19.21 -12.05
CA LEU A 220 -0.99 18.30 -13.18
C LEU A 220 -1.90 17.06 -13.16
N GLY A 221 -2.95 17.04 -12.33
CA GLY A 221 -3.97 15.99 -12.32
C GLY A 221 -3.66 14.79 -11.42
N ASN A 222 -2.85 14.97 -10.37
CA ASN A 222 -2.75 14.02 -9.26
C ASN A 222 -3.66 14.47 -8.10
N ASN A 223 -4.39 13.55 -7.46
CA ASN A 223 -5.42 13.87 -6.48
C ASN A 223 -4.98 13.61 -5.02
N GLY A 224 -3.67 13.57 -4.76
CA GLY A 224 -3.12 13.40 -3.42
C GLY A 224 -3.31 11.96 -2.91
N CYS A 225 -4.02 11.80 -1.79
CA CYS A 225 -4.39 10.48 -1.27
C CYS A 225 -5.53 9.82 -2.07
N HIS A 226 -6.18 10.56 -2.97
CA HIS A 226 -7.24 10.08 -3.86
C HIS A 226 -6.68 9.61 -5.22
N GLY A 227 -5.40 9.21 -5.23
CA GLY A 227 -4.71 8.62 -6.36
C GLY A 227 -4.03 9.59 -7.34
N GLY A 228 -3.24 9.03 -8.26
CA GLY A 228 -2.43 9.79 -9.23
C GLY A 228 -1.57 8.88 -10.11
N TYR A 229 -0.67 9.49 -10.88
CA TYR A 229 0.14 8.82 -11.91
C TYR A 229 1.61 9.25 -11.87
N MET A 230 2.52 8.29 -12.09
CA MET A 230 3.98 8.54 -11.97
C MET A 230 4.49 9.55 -13.01
N THR A 231 3.98 9.53 -14.25
CA THR A 231 4.37 10.49 -15.28
C THR A 231 4.08 11.93 -14.87
N ARG A 232 2.90 12.17 -14.26
CA ARG A 232 2.50 13.47 -13.70
C ARG A 232 3.37 13.89 -12.53
N ALA A 233 3.82 12.95 -11.70
CA ALA A 233 4.78 13.21 -10.63
C ALA A 233 6.17 13.61 -11.18
N PHE A 234 6.68 12.91 -12.19
CA PHE A 234 7.93 13.29 -12.85
C PHE A 234 7.82 14.65 -13.57
N GLN A 235 6.68 14.90 -14.22
CA GLN A 235 6.37 16.17 -14.85
C GLN A 235 6.36 17.33 -13.83
N TYR A 236 5.73 17.12 -12.67
CA TYR A 236 5.79 18.07 -11.56
C TYR A 236 7.24 18.37 -11.17
N VAL A 237 8.08 17.36 -10.90
CA VAL A 237 9.47 17.58 -10.49
C VAL A 237 10.26 18.36 -11.55
N ARG A 238 10.02 18.09 -12.83
CA ARG A 238 10.65 18.81 -13.96
C ARG A 238 10.23 20.28 -14.02
N GLU A 239 8.93 20.56 -13.94
CA GLU A 239 8.37 21.92 -14.11
C GLU A 239 8.50 22.79 -12.86
N ASN A 240 8.47 22.17 -11.68
CA ASN A 240 8.78 22.77 -10.38
C ASN A 240 10.29 23.00 -10.16
N GLY A 241 11.14 22.49 -11.07
CA GLY A 241 12.59 22.60 -11.02
C GLY A 241 13.25 21.81 -9.87
N GLY A 242 12.52 20.89 -9.24
CA GLY A 242 13.01 20.06 -8.14
C GLY A 242 11.97 19.36 -7.28
N LEU A 243 12.46 18.58 -6.32
CA LEU A 243 11.72 17.90 -5.24
C LEU A 243 12.54 17.97 -3.94
N ASN A 244 11.88 18.11 -2.78
CA ASN A 244 12.53 18.09 -1.47
C ASN A 244 12.84 16.66 -0.98
N SER A 245 13.74 16.55 0.01
CA SER A 245 14.00 15.29 0.72
C SER A 245 12.94 15.02 1.78
N GLU A 246 12.74 13.74 2.11
CA GLU A 246 11.84 13.29 3.18
C GLU A 246 12.19 13.93 4.54
N HIS A 247 13.47 14.19 4.81
CA HIS A 247 13.91 14.87 6.03
C HIS A 247 13.36 16.30 6.18
N ILE A 248 13.20 17.03 5.07
CA ILE A 248 12.71 18.43 5.09
C ILE A 248 11.20 18.49 4.91
N TYR A 249 10.62 17.55 4.17
CA TYR A 249 9.18 17.49 3.91
C TYR A 249 8.66 16.08 4.24
N PRO A 250 8.49 15.72 5.53
CA PRO A 250 8.16 14.36 5.94
C PRO A 250 6.78 13.89 5.49
N TYR A 251 6.63 12.57 5.38
CA TYR A 251 5.39 11.90 5.06
C TYR A 251 4.36 11.96 6.20
N LEU A 252 3.14 12.42 5.87
CA LEU A 252 2.04 12.63 6.82
C LEU A 252 0.81 11.75 6.55
N ALA A 253 0.81 10.95 5.47
CA ALA A 253 -0.32 10.10 5.05
C ALA A 253 -1.67 10.85 4.93
N THR A 254 -1.65 12.14 4.55
CA THR A 254 -2.83 12.97 4.34
C THR A 254 -2.57 13.95 3.20
N ASP A 255 -3.60 14.40 2.50
CA ASP A 255 -3.51 15.40 1.43
C ASP A 255 -4.23 16.72 1.77
N THR A 256 -4.53 16.91 3.06
CA THR A 256 -5.14 18.11 3.65
C THR A 256 -4.18 19.29 3.83
N SER A 257 -2.87 19.05 3.67
CA SER A 257 -1.85 20.10 3.76
C SER A 257 -1.77 20.93 2.48
N SER A 258 -1.39 22.20 2.64
CA SER A 258 -0.97 23.03 1.51
C SER A 258 0.41 22.59 1.00
N CYS A 259 0.71 22.86 -0.27
CA CYS A 259 2.05 22.66 -0.82
C CYS A 259 3.08 23.57 -0.12
N ARG A 260 4.11 22.97 0.48
CA ARG A 260 5.19 23.66 1.23
C ARG A 260 6.56 23.57 0.55
N TYR A 261 6.61 23.31 -0.76
CA TYR A 261 7.88 23.12 -1.48
C TYR A 261 8.79 24.36 -1.37
N ASN A 262 10.03 24.15 -0.93
CA ASN A 262 11.06 25.19 -0.92
C ASN A 262 12.15 24.87 -1.96
N PRO A 263 12.39 25.74 -2.97
CA PRO A 263 13.48 25.57 -3.93
C PRO A 263 14.89 25.49 -3.32
N GLN A 264 15.10 26.07 -2.13
CA GLN A 264 16.42 26.02 -1.45
C GLN A 264 16.72 24.62 -0.89
N ASP A 265 15.69 23.87 -0.48
CA ASP A 265 15.81 22.53 0.13
C ASP A 265 15.73 21.40 -0.90
N ARG A 266 16.05 21.69 -2.17
CA ARG A 266 15.90 20.75 -3.28
C ARG A 266 16.91 19.60 -3.19
N ALA A 267 16.39 18.37 -3.12
CA ALA A 267 17.15 17.13 -3.06
C ALA A 267 17.29 16.42 -4.41
N ALA A 268 16.29 16.53 -5.29
CA ALA A 268 16.30 15.93 -6.63
C ALA A 268 15.79 16.91 -7.71
N ASN A 269 16.01 16.57 -8.97
CA ASN A 269 15.43 17.24 -10.13
C ASN A 269 15.26 16.24 -11.30
N CYS A 270 14.30 16.49 -12.20
CA CYS A 270 14.03 15.68 -13.38
C CYS A 270 14.20 16.54 -14.65
N SER A 271 14.87 16.03 -15.67
CA SER A 271 15.05 16.73 -16.95
C SER A 271 14.20 16.15 -18.09
N THR A 272 14.03 14.83 -18.09
CA THR A 272 13.53 14.05 -19.21
C THR A 272 12.78 12.87 -18.64
N ILE A 273 11.64 12.54 -19.25
CA ILE A 273 10.79 11.43 -18.86
C ILE A 273 10.75 10.49 -20.05
N TRP A 274 11.01 9.20 -19.83
CA TRP A 274 10.87 8.16 -20.83
C TRP A 274 9.85 7.14 -20.36
N LEU A 275 8.94 6.72 -21.24
CA LEU A 275 8.04 5.59 -20.96
C LEU A 275 8.54 4.34 -21.67
N VAL A 276 8.50 3.20 -20.97
CA VAL A 276 8.62 1.88 -21.59
C VAL A 276 7.35 1.62 -22.40
N ALA A 277 7.48 1.00 -23.57
CA ALA A 277 6.32 0.65 -24.40
C ALA A 277 5.39 -0.33 -23.67
N GLU A 278 4.08 -0.08 -23.73
CA GLU A 278 3.07 -0.88 -23.03
C GLU A 278 3.15 -2.37 -23.41
N GLY A 279 3.06 -3.24 -22.40
CA GLY A 279 3.19 -4.69 -22.55
C GLY A 279 4.60 -5.21 -22.94
N SER A 280 5.59 -4.35 -23.14
CA SER A 280 6.92 -4.75 -23.61
C SER A 280 7.89 -5.08 -22.46
N GLU A 281 7.76 -6.29 -21.90
CA GLU A 281 8.68 -6.78 -20.85
C GLU A 281 10.16 -6.75 -21.28
N ALA A 282 10.47 -7.04 -22.55
CA ALA A 282 11.83 -6.95 -23.06
C ALA A 282 12.39 -5.50 -23.07
N ALA A 283 11.53 -4.49 -23.30
CA ALA A 283 11.94 -3.09 -23.18
C ALA A 283 12.06 -2.66 -21.71
N LEU A 284 11.22 -3.20 -20.81
CA LEU A 284 11.35 -3.01 -19.36
C LEU A 284 12.65 -3.62 -18.83
N GLU A 285 13.04 -4.80 -19.32
CA GLU A 285 14.27 -5.50 -18.91
C GLU A 285 15.51 -4.68 -19.30
N GLN A 286 15.55 -4.18 -20.55
CA GLN A 286 16.62 -3.29 -21.00
C GLN A 286 16.64 -1.97 -20.23
N ALA A 287 15.49 -1.38 -19.90
CA ALA A 287 15.43 -0.16 -19.10
C ALA A 287 15.95 -0.42 -17.67
N VAL A 288 15.48 -1.47 -16.99
CA VAL A 288 15.95 -1.86 -15.66
C VAL A 288 17.45 -2.21 -15.67
N ALA A 289 17.96 -2.86 -16.72
CA ALA A 289 19.38 -3.22 -16.82
C ALA A 289 20.31 -2.02 -17.06
N THR A 290 19.87 -1.01 -17.82
CA THR A 290 20.75 0.08 -18.30
C THR A 290 20.53 1.44 -17.64
N VAL A 291 19.33 1.73 -17.13
CA VAL A 291 18.95 3.04 -16.60
C VAL A 291 18.97 3.07 -15.07
N GLY A 292 18.43 2.03 -14.42
CA GLY A 292 18.25 1.94 -12.98
C GLY A 292 16.88 1.37 -12.60
N PRO A 293 16.40 1.55 -11.37
CA PRO A 293 15.03 1.23 -10.99
C PRO A 293 13.97 1.96 -11.83
N VAL A 294 12.89 1.26 -12.20
CA VAL A 294 11.83 1.77 -13.10
C VAL A 294 10.47 1.73 -12.40
N SER A 295 9.73 2.83 -12.42
CA SER A 295 8.34 2.88 -11.94
C SER A 295 7.42 2.03 -12.82
N VAL A 296 6.63 1.15 -12.21
CA VAL A 296 5.69 0.25 -12.89
C VAL A 296 4.32 0.30 -12.21
N ALA A 297 3.28 -0.15 -12.90
CA ALA A 297 1.95 -0.36 -12.34
C ALA A 297 1.55 -1.82 -12.45
N VAL A 298 0.81 -2.33 -11.46
CA VAL A 298 0.32 -3.71 -11.39
C VAL A 298 -1.15 -3.73 -10.99
N ASP A 299 -1.82 -4.85 -11.27
CA ASP A 299 -3.10 -5.18 -10.65
C ASP A 299 -2.83 -5.78 -9.27
N ALA A 300 -3.15 -5.01 -8.22
CA ALA A 300 -3.08 -5.41 -6.82
C ALA A 300 -4.49 -5.59 -6.21
N SER A 301 -5.49 -5.90 -7.04
CA SER A 301 -6.89 -5.99 -6.60
C SER A 301 -7.19 -7.25 -5.79
N GLY A 302 -6.48 -8.35 -6.05
CA GLY A 302 -6.80 -9.65 -5.50
C GLY A 302 -6.03 -10.00 -4.23
N PHE A 303 -6.75 -10.50 -3.22
CA PHE A 303 -6.31 -11.24 -2.03
C PHE A 303 -4.91 -11.87 -2.05
N PHE A 304 -4.56 -12.64 -3.08
CA PHE A 304 -3.26 -13.31 -3.18
C PHE A 304 -2.08 -12.32 -3.18
N PHE A 305 -2.28 -11.12 -3.72
CA PHE A 305 -1.31 -10.03 -3.67
C PHE A 305 -1.27 -9.38 -2.28
N HIS A 306 -2.44 -9.16 -1.66
CA HIS A 306 -2.57 -8.52 -0.33
C HIS A 306 -1.82 -9.29 0.76
N PHE A 307 -1.81 -10.63 0.67
CA PHE A 307 -1.18 -11.53 1.66
C PHE A 307 0.10 -12.22 1.16
N TYR A 308 0.67 -11.79 0.03
CA TYR A 308 1.91 -12.37 -0.51
C TYR A 308 3.07 -12.31 0.51
N LYS A 309 3.80 -13.43 0.64
CA LYS A 309 4.96 -13.56 1.55
C LYS A 309 6.28 -13.81 0.83
N SER A 310 6.31 -14.78 -0.09
CA SER A 310 7.56 -15.34 -0.63
C SER A 310 7.32 -16.25 -1.83
N GLY A 311 8.33 -16.41 -2.70
CA GLY A 311 8.27 -17.20 -3.94
C GLY A 311 7.94 -16.34 -5.15
N VAL A 312 7.79 -16.93 -6.34
CA VAL A 312 7.43 -16.16 -7.54
C VAL A 312 5.91 -16.01 -7.59
N PHE A 313 5.42 -14.79 -7.38
CA PHE A 313 3.98 -14.48 -7.47
C PHE A 313 3.48 -14.63 -8.92
N SER A 314 2.40 -15.39 -9.09
CA SER A 314 1.71 -15.53 -10.37
C SER A 314 0.23 -15.83 -10.13
N SER A 315 -0.68 -15.15 -10.82
CA SER A 315 -2.12 -15.40 -10.67
C SER A 315 -2.84 -15.34 -12.02
N MET A 316 -3.69 -16.32 -12.29
CA MET A 316 -4.61 -16.32 -13.44
C MET A 316 -5.70 -15.23 -13.35
N PHE A 317 -5.82 -14.57 -12.20
CA PHE A 317 -6.84 -13.55 -11.93
C PHE A 317 -6.30 -12.11 -11.98
N CYS A 318 -5.01 -11.91 -12.31
CA CYS A 318 -4.49 -10.58 -12.61
C CYS A 318 -5.06 -10.09 -13.95
N SER A 319 -5.60 -8.88 -13.95
CA SER A 319 -6.15 -8.22 -15.13
C SER A 319 -5.15 -7.22 -15.74
N HIS A 320 -5.50 -6.67 -16.91
CA HIS A 320 -4.80 -5.52 -17.49
C HIS A 320 -5.20 -4.18 -16.83
N GLN A 321 -6.15 -4.17 -15.87
CA GLN A 321 -6.59 -2.96 -15.16
C GLN A 321 -5.70 -2.71 -13.95
N VAL A 322 -4.48 -2.25 -14.22
CA VAL A 322 -3.49 -1.93 -13.19
C VAL A 322 -3.94 -0.74 -12.32
N ASN A 323 -3.85 -0.91 -11.00
CA ASN A 323 -4.40 0.01 -9.98
C ASN A 323 -3.41 0.33 -8.83
N HIS A 324 -2.21 -0.25 -8.85
CA HIS A 324 -1.19 -0.03 -7.83
C HIS A 324 0.19 0.27 -8.43
N GLY A 325 0.83 1.37 -7.98
CA GLY A 325 2.16 1.79 -8.39
C GLY A 325 3.27 1.15 -7.56
N MET A 326 4.21 0.48 -8.22
CA MET A 326 5.38 -0.17 -7.62
C MET A 326 6.69 0.28 -8.29
N LEU A 327 7.83 -0.19 -7.79
CA LEU A 327 9.15 0.07 -8.38
C LEU A 327 9.84 -1.24 -8.76
N ALA A 328 10.10 -1.46 -10.05
CA ALA A 328 10.94 -2.55 -10.50
C ALA A 328 12.41 -2.21 -10.18
N VAL A 329 12.99 -2.94 -9.22
CA VAL A 329 14.38 -2.77 -8.75
C VAL A 329 15.32 -3.88 -9.26
N GLY A 330 14.83 -4.74 -10.16
CA GLY A 330 15.59 -5.87 -10.66
C GLY A 330 14.73 -6.94 -11.32
N TYR A 331 15.39 -8.00 -11.77
CA TYR A 331 14.79 -9.20 -12.35
C TYR A 331 15.78 -10.37 -12.24
N GLY A 332 15.29 -11.60 -12.38
CA GLY A 332 16.12 -12.81 -12.39
C GLY A 332 15.35 -14.05 -12.82
N THR A 333 15.88 -15.24 -12.52
CA THR A 333 15.21 -16.52 -12.83
C THR A 333 15.40 -17.52 -11.68
N SER A 334 14.31 -18.06 -11.13
CA SER A 334 14.34 -19.12 -10.11
C SER A 334 14.02 -20.48 -10.72
N GLN A 335 14.24 -21.56 -9.95
CA GLN A 335 13.94 -22.93 -10.38
C GLN A 335 12.77 -23.52 -9.58
N GLU A 336 11.54 -23.14 -9.94
CA GLU A 336 10.32 -23.63 -9.28
C GLU A 336 9.87 -24.98 -9.86
N GLY A 337 9.70 -26.00 -9.02
CA GLY A 337 9.19 -27.32 -9.46
C GLY A 337 10.04 -27.99 -10.57
N GLY A 338 11.34 -27.66 -10.65
CA GLY A 338 12.25 -28.14 -11.69
C GLY A 338 12.19 -27.35 -13.01
N LYS A 339 11.36 -26.30 -13.11
CA LYS A 339 11.28 -25.40 -14.27
C LYS A 339 11.95 -24.07 -13.97
N ASN A 340 12.52 -23.43 -14.98
CA ASN A 340 12.98 -22.05 -14.86
C ASN A 340 11.76 -21.10 -14.91
N VAL A 341 11.69 -20.16 -13.96
CA VAL A 341 10.64 -19.13 -13.89
C VAL A 341 11.29 -17.77 -13.77
N SER A 342 11.14 -16.93 -14.79
CA SER A 342 11.59 -15.53 -14.77
C SER A 342 10.72 -14.71 -13.82
N TYR A 343 11.33 -13.76 -13.10
CA TYR A 343 10.61 -12.92 -12.14
C TYR A 343 11.12 -11.47 -12.11
N TRP A 344 10.24 -10.54 -11.76
CA TRP A 344 10.57 -9.15 -11.46
C TRP A 344 10.80 -8.96 -9.95
N ILE A 345 11.85 -8.22 -9.58
CA ILE A 345 12.07 -7.79 -8.19
C ILE A 345 11.33 -6.47 -8.01
N LEU A 346 10.11 -6.51 -7.48
CA LEU A 346 9.29 -5.33 -7.23
C LEU A 346 9.43 -4.85 -5.77
N LYS A 347 9.83 -3.59 -5.58
CA LYS A 347 9.73 -2.89 -4.29
C LYS A 347 8.30 -2.36 -4.14
N ASN A 348 7.66 -2.76 -3.03
CA ASN A 348 6.40 -2.18 -2.54
C ASN A 348 6.65 -0.96 -1.64
N ARG A 349 5.57 -0.37 -1.13
CA ARG A 349 5.53 0.88 -0.34
C ARG A 349 4.73 0.75 0.96
#